data_AF-A0A5B8M7N3-F1
#
_entry.id   AF-A0A5B8M7N3-F1
#
_cell.length_a   1.000
_cell.length_b   1.000
_cell.length_c   1.000
_cell.angle_alpha   90.00
_cell.angle_beta   90.00
_cell.angle_gamma   90.00
#
_symmetry.space_group_name_H-M   'P 1'
#
loop_
_entity.id
_entity.type
_entity.pdbx_description
1 polymer ?
#
loop_
_entity_poly.entity_id
_entity_poly.type
_entity_poly.pdbx_seq_one_letter_code
_entity_poly.pdbx_strand_id
1 'polypeptide(L)' 'MAKHSSEPEVDASQLVFHTRHLSEDEIAAVTAVITAALREQASREEPTEDAAPSAWQRGRRNLRMPLTRGAGAWRSWG' A
#
# COMPACT_ATOMS: atom_id res chain seq x y z
N MET A 1 27.68 -14.83 8.43
CA MET A 1 26.61 -15.36 7.56
C MET A 1 25.39 -14.48 7.75
N ALA A 2 25.14 -13.57 6.81
CA ALA A 2 23.91 -12.80 6.81
C ALA A 2 22.76 -13.79 6.54
N LYS A 3 21.82 -13.87 7.48
CA LYS A 3 20.53 -14.53 7.26
C LYS A 3 19.83 -13.70 6.19
N HIS A 4 19.71 -14.22 4.98
CA HIS A 4 18.68 -13.73 4.06
C HIS A 4 17.35 -14.04 4.73
N SER A 5 16.75 -13.04 5.36
CA SER A 5 15.31 -13.03 5.55
C SER A 5 14.76 -13.08 4.13
N SER A 6 14.29 -14.25 3.69
CA SER A 6 13.51 -14.33 2.48
C SER A 6 12.36 -13.34 2.67
N GLU A 7 12.30 -12.31 1.83
CA GLU A 7 11.08 -11.52 1.63
C GLU A 7 9.90 -12.49 1.54
N PRO A 8 8.69 -12.13 1.97
CA PRO A 8 7.54 -13.02 1.83
C PRO A 8 7.27 -13.23 0.34
N GLU A 9 7.94 -14.22 -0.24
CA GLU A 9 7.62 -14.76 -1.55
C GLU A 9 6.17 -15.21 -1.44
N VAL A 10 5.33 -14.63 -2.30
CA VAL A 10 3.89 -14.87 -2.27
C VAL A 10 3.64 -16.35 -2.57
N ASP A 11 3.35 -17.11 -1.52
CA ASP A 11 3.09 -18.55 -1.61
C ASP A 11 1.65 -18.80 -2.08
N ALA A 12 1.50 -19.06 -3.37
CA ALA A 12 0.21 -19.32 -4.00
C ALA A 12 -0.51 -20.55 -3.42
N SER A 13 0.19 -21.47 -2.75
CA SER A 13 -0.44 -22.65 -2.12
C SER A 13 -1.36 -22.29 -0.95
N GLN A 14 -1.30 -21.05 -0.47
CA GLN A 14 -2.16 -20.53 0.60
C GLN A 14 -3.51 -20.00 0.09
N LEU A 15 -3.71 -19.91 -1.23
CA LEU A 15 -4.97 -19.42 -1.81
C LEU A 15 -6.05 -20.51 -1.78
N VAL A 16 -7.21 -20.18 -1.19
CA VAL A 16 -8.38 -21.07 -1.12
C VAL A 16 -9.54 -20.45 -1.89
N PHE A 17 -10.05 -21.17 -2.89
CA PHE A 17 -11.21 -20.75 -3.67
C PHE A 17 -12.49 -21.41 -3.13
N HIS A 18 -13.43 -20.59 -2.66
CA HIS A 18 -14.73 -21.10 -2.16
C HIS A 18 -15.84 -21.13 -3.22
N THR A 19 -15.63 -20.48 -4.35
CA THR A 19 -16.59 -20.44 -5.47
C THR A 19 -16.67 -21.81 -6.14
N ARG A 20 -17.89 -22.29 -6.40
CA ARG A 20 -18.10 -23.58 -7.10
C ARG A 20 -17.92 -23.41 -8.61
N HIS A 21 -17.49 -24.48 -9.27
CA HIS A 21 -17.38 -24.59 -10.74
C HIS A 21 -16.41 -23.60 -11.39
N LEU A 22 -15.26 -23.32 -10.76
CA LEU A 22 -14.18 -22.60 -11.43
C LEU A 22 -13.46 -23.54 -12.41
N SER A 23 -13.23 -23.04 -13.62
CA SER A 23 -12.35 -23.65 -14.60
C SER A 23 -10.87 -23.44 -14.27
N GLU A 24 -9.99 -24.24 -14.88
CA GLU A 24 -8.53 -24.09 -14.71
C GLU A 24 -8.04 -22.70 -15.15
N ASP A 25 -8.60 -22.17 -16.23
CA ASP A 25 -8.26 -20.84 -16.76
C ASP A 25 -8.67 -19.73 -15.79
N GLU A 26 -9.84 -19.84 -15.15
CA GLU A 26 -10.28 -18.87 -14.14
C GLU A 26 -9.41 -18.92 -12.89
N ILE A 27 -9.03 -20.12 -12.43
CA ILE A 27 -8.12 -20.29 -11.30
C ILE A 27 -6.76 -19.66 -11.62
N ALA A 28 -6.23 -19.90 -12.82
CA ALA A 28 -4.98 -19.32 -13.27
C ALA A 28 -5.05 -17.78 -13.34
N ALA A 29 -6.14 -17.24 -13.90
CA ALA A 29 -6.35 -15.80 -14.00
C ALA A 29 -6.42 -15.13 -12.62
N VAL A 30 -7.21 -15.66 -11.70
CA VAL A 30 -7.34 -15.09 -10.35
C VAL A 30 -6.03 -15.21 -9.57
N THR A 31 -5.33 -16.34 -9.67
CA THR A 31 -4.03 -16.53 -9.03
C THR A 31 -3.01 -15.52 -9.55
N ALA A 32 -2.97 -15.28 -10.86
CA ALA A 32 -2.07 -14.30 -11.47
C ALA A 32 -2.36 -12.88 -11.00
N VAL A 33 -3.64 -12.49 -10.93
CA VAL A 33 -4.06 -11.16 -10.45
C VAL A 33 -3.70 -10.96 -8.98
N ILE A 34 -4.02 -11.92 -8.11
CA ILE A 34 -3.72 -11.82 -6.67
C ILE A 34 -2.22 -11.78 -6.44
N THR A 35 -1.46 -12.64 -7.12
CA THR A 35 0.01 -12.66 -7.00
C THR A 35 0.64 -11.35 -7.48
N ALA A 36 0.14 -10.77 -8.57
CA ALA A 36 0.61 -9.47 -9.07
C ALA A 36 0.32 -8.34 -8.07
N ALA A 37 -0.90 -8.30 -7.51
CA ALA A 37 -1.28 -7.29 -6.51
C ALA A 37 -0.43 -7.39 -5.24
N LEU A 38 -0.18 -8.60 -4.74
CA LEU A 38 0.65 -8.82 -3.56
C LEU A 38 2.11 -8.39 -3.79
N ARG A 39 2.67 -8.65 -4.98
CA ARG A 39 4.00 -8.16 -5.36
C ARG A 39 4.07 -6.63 -5.41
N GLU A 40 3.04 -5.98 -5.93
CA GLU A 40 2.95 -4.51 -5.93
C GLU A 40 2.89 -3.95 -4.51
N GLN A 41 2.11 -4.58 -3.62
CA GLN A 41 2.02 -4.18 -2.22
C GLN A 41 3.36 -4.32 -1.49
N ALA A 42 4.06 -5.46 -1.66
CA ALA A 42 5.39 -5.66 -1.10
C ALA A 42 6.40 -4.62 -1.62
N SER A 43 6.34 -4.29 -2.91
CA SER A 43 7.23 -3.26 -3.51
C SER A 43 6.94 -1.84 -3.00
N ARG A 44 5.74 -1.59 -2.47
CA ARG A 44 5.33 -0.27 -1.95
C ARG A 44 5.72 -0.07 -0.49
N GLU A 45 5.94 -1.17 0.24
CA GLU A 45 6.32 -1.18 1.66
C GLU A 45 7.83 -1.08 1.89
N GLU A 46 8.65 -1.03 0.85
CA GLU A 46 10.04 -0.59 0.93
C GLU A 46 10.07 0.95 0.85
N PRO A 47 9.97 1.70 1.97
CA PRO A 47 10.46 3.06 1.95
C PRO A 47 11.92 2.94 1.56
N THR A 48 12.28 3.52 0.42
CA THR A 48 13.68 3.80 0.13
C THR A 48 14.15 4.60 1.34
N GLU A 49 14.97 4.00 2.21
CA GLU A 49 15.46 4.66 3.44
C GLU A 49 16.17 5.99 3.10
N ASP A 50 16.57 6.14 1.82
CA ASP A 50 17.19 7.31 1.20
C ASP A 50 16.25 8.20 0.36
N ALA A 51 14.93 8.01 0.41
CA ALA A 51 14.01 8.86 -0.33
C ALA A 51 14.10 10.31 0.20
N ALA A 52 14.79 11.17 -0.55
CA ALA A 52 14.94 12.57 -0.20
C ALA A 52 13.55 13.19 0.10
N PRO A 53 13.40 13.99 1.17
CA PRO A 53 12.11 14.52 1.56
C PRO A 53 11.45 15.25 0.39
N SER A 54 10.21 14.90 0.03
CA SER A 54 9.48 15.58 -1.05
C SER A 54 9.33 17.08 -0.78
N ALA A 55 9.08 17.87 -1.82
CA ALA A 55 8.84 19.31 -1.67
C ALA A 55 7.69 19.61 -0.67
N TRP A 56 6.66 18.76 -0.64
CA TRP A 56 5.58 18.83 0.34
C TRP A 56 6.06 18.51 1.76
N GLN A 57 6.86 17.45 1.97
CA GLN A 57 7.42 17.11 3.29
C GLN A 57 8.36 18.22 3.81
N ARG A 58 9.19 18.81 2.96
CA ARG A 58 10.06 19.95 3.33
C ARG A 58 9.25 21.19 3.74
N GLY A 59 8.13 21.43 3.06
CA GLY A 59 7.24 22.56 3.35
C GLY A 59 6.24 22.32 4.49
N ARG A 60 6.13 21.07 4.98
CA ARG A 60 5.20 20.69 6.04
C ARG A 60 5.70 21.24 7.38
N ARG A 61 5.27 22.46 7.70
CA ARG A 61 5.54 23.11 8.99
C ARG A 61 4.74 22.40 10.09
N ASN A 62 5.37 22.19 11.24
CA ASN A 62 4.66 21.77 12.44
C ASN A 62 3.52 22.75 12.72
N LEU A 63 2.28 22.24 12.79
CA LEU A 63 1.15 23.03 13.23
C LEU A 63 1.39 23.41 14.69
N ARG A 64 1.56 24.71 14.94
CA ARG A 64 1.77 25.22 16.30
C ARG A 64 0.52 25.08 17.18
N MET A 65 -0.64 24.83 16.57
CA MET A 65 -1.92 24.66 17.25
C MET A 65 -2.84 23.75 16.42
N PRO A 66 -3.71 22.94 17.03
CA PRO A 66 -4.73 22.19 16.33
C PRO A 66 -5.64 23.10 15.49
N LEU A 67 -6.02 22.65 14.29
CA LEU A 67 -6.99 23.36 13.47
C LEU A 67 -8.39 23.18 14.05
N THR A 68 -9.03 24.27 14.46
CA THR A 68 -10.42 24.24 14.90
C THR A 68 -11.32 24.06 13.68
N ARG A 69 -12.08 22.95 13.63
CA ARG A 69 -13.12 22.73 12.63
C ARG A 69 -14.40 23.48 13.04
N GLY A 70 -15.06 24.17 12.10
CA GLY A 70 -16.32 24.87 12.36
C GLY A 70 -16.65 25.93 11.31
N ALA A 71 -17.92 26.30 11.21
CA ALA A 71 -18.36 27.40 10.35
C ALA A 71 -17.63 28.70 10.75
N GLY A 72 -16.98 29.35 9.78
CA GLY A 72 -16.17 30.56 10.00
C GLY A 72 -14.73 30.31 10.48
N ALA A 73 -14.34 29.07 10.79
CA ALA A 73 -12.97 28.77 11.21
C ALA A 73 -11.99 28.66 10.02
N TRP A 74 -12.52 28.42 8.82
CA TRP A 74 -11.75 28.46 7.58
C TRP A 74 -12.10 29.73 6.83
N ARG A 75 -11.14 30.28 6.07
CA ARG A 75 -11.38 31.46 5.22
C ARG A 75 -12.50 31.13 4.23
N SER A 76 -13.71 31.56 4.53
CA SER A 76 -14.83 31.55 3.58
C SER A 76 -14.54 32.61 2.52
N TRP A 77 -14.52 32.21 1.26
CA TRP A 77 -14.78 33.14 0.19
C TRP A 77 -16.28 33.36 0.18
N GLY A 78 -16.70 34.59 0.47
CA GLY A 78 -18.05 35.06 0.21
C GLY A 78 -18.24 35.30 -1.28
#